data_AF-A0A950MGW7-F1
#
_entry.id   AF-A0A950MGW7-F1
#
_cell.length_a   1.000
_cell.length_b   1.000
_cell.length_c   1.000
_cell.angle_alpha   90.00
_cell.angle_beta   90.00
_cell.angle_gamma   90.00
#
_symmetry.space_group_name_H-M   'P 1'
#
loop_
_entity.id
_entity.type
_entity.pdbx_description
1 polymer ?
#
loop_
_entity_poly.entity_id
_entity_poly.type
_entity_poly.pdbx_seq_one_letter_code
_entity_poly.pdbx_strand_id
1 'polypeptide(L)'
;MIACPVETVAAPIGVVWKLLTDPARWGTFFDVRIDRVEPPGQARAGQHVHGTTGPAVLRLPVAFAFTLVDESHHHIAADIRL
;
A
#
# COMPACT_ATOMS: atom_id res chain seq x y z
N MET A 1 21.74 3.21 7.74
CA MET A 1 20.72 3.60 8.73
C MET A 1 19.95 2.34 9.07
N ILE A 2 19.99 1.86 10.32
CA ILE A 2 19.28 0.63 10.71
C ILE A 2 17.91 1.10 11.22
N ALA A 3 16.86 0.90 10.43
CA ALA A 3 15.50 1.12 10.91
C ALA A 3 15.18 0.02 11.93
N CYS A 4 14.69 0.38 13.11
CA CYS A 4 14.18 -0.62 14.06
C CYS A 4 12.92 -1.23 13.44
N PRO A 5 12.84 -2.57 13.28
CA PRO A 5 11.65 -3.20 12.75
C PRO A 5 10.49 -2.94 13.71
N VAL A 6 9.41 -2.36 13.19
CA VAL A 6 8.15 -2.23 13.93
C VAL A 6 7.53 -3.61 14.15
N GLU A 7 7.75 -4.53 13.21
CA GLU A 7 7.27 -5.91 13.26
C GLU A 7 8.18 -6.83 12.44
N THR A 8 8.14 -8.13 12.73
CA THR A 8 8.84 -9.18 11.96
C THR A 8 7.83 -10.26 11.59
N VAL A 9 7.79 -10.64 10.31
CA VAL A 9 6.84 -11.64 9.79
C VAL A 9 7.61 -12.85 9.27
N ALA A 10 7.18 -14.06 9.64
CA ALA A 10 7.78 -15.32 9.18
C ALA A 10 7.25 -15.71 7.79
N ALA A 11 7.57 -14.92 6.76
CA ALA A 11 7.17 -15.16 5.37
C ALA A 11 8.30 -14.81 4.38
N PRO A 12 8.30 -15.42 3.17
CA PRO A 12 9.26 -15.04 2.13
C PRO A 12 9.07 -13.57 1.70
N ILE A 13 10.18 -12.84 1.53
CA ILE A 13 10.15 -11.41 1.19
C ILE A 13 9.32 -11.11 -0.08
N GLY A 14 9.44 -11.94 -1.12
CA GLY A 14 8.69 -11.74 -2.36
C GLY A 14 7.17 -11.88 -2.21
N VAL A 15 6.70 -12.65 -1.22
CA VAL A 15 5.27 -12.77 -0.90
C VAL A 15 4.78 -11.48 -0.24
N VAL A 16 5.51 -11.02 0.79
CA VAL A 16 5.18 -9.76 1.49
C VAL A 16 5.23 -8.59 0.53
N TRP A 17 6.28 -8.52 -0.31
CA TRP A 17 6.45 -7.48 -1.31
C TRP A 17 5.26 -7.42 -2.27
N LYS A 18 4.85 -8.56 -2.84
CA LYS A 18 3.71 -8.63 -3.75
C LYS A 18 2.40 -8.16 -3.11
N LEU A 19 2.20 -8.42 -1.82
CA LEU A 19 1.02 -7.93 -1.09
C LEU A 19 1.09 -6.40 -0.94
N LEU A 20 2.25 -5.88 -0.53
CA LEU A 20 2.46 -4.45 -0.36
C LEU A 20 2.39 -3.68 -1.67
N THR A 21 2.84 -4.26 -2.79
CA THR A 21 2.88 -3.60 -4.11
C THR A 21 1.66 -3.88 -4.99
N ASP A 22 0.63 -4.57 -4.51
CA ASP A 22 -0.62 -4.79 -5.24
C ASP A 22 -1.79 -4.02 -4.59
N PRO A 23 -1.89 -2.70 -4.82
CA PRO A 23 -2.90 -1.87 -4.16
C PRO A 23 -4.31 -2.34 -4.44
N ALA A 24 -4.60 -2.93 -5.62
CA ALA A 24 -5.93 -3.43 -5.94
C ALA A 24 -6.41 -4.55 -4.98
N ARG A 25 -5.49 -5.23 -4.29
CA ARG A 25 -5.79 -6.31 -3.33
C ARG A 25 -5.75 -5.89 -1.88
N TRP A 26 -5.40 -4.64 -1.57
CA TRP A 26 -5.22 -4.19 -0.19
C TRP A 26 -6.45 -4.41 0.69
N GLY A 27 -7.66 -4.30 0.15
CA GLY A 27 -8.89 -4.57 0.91
C GLY A 27 -9.08 -6.03 1.35
N THR A 28 -8.18 -6.94 0.99
CA THR A 28 -8.18 -8.32 1.51
C THR A 28 -7.47 -8.48 2.84
N PHE A 29 -6.67 -7.49 3.27
CA PHE A 29 -5.89 -7.56 4.52
C PHE A 29 -5.72 -6.24 5.27
N PHE A 30 -5.95 -5.10 4.62
CA PHE A 30 -6.10 -3.80 5.27
C PHE A 30 -7.58 -3.40 5.34
N ASP A 31 -7.94 -2.59 6.33
CA ASP A 31 -9.27 -1.97 6.42
C ASP A 31 -9.40 -0.80 5.43
N VAL A 32 -9.28 -1.12 4.14
CA VAL A 32 -9.42 -0.17 3.03
C VAL A 32 -10.23 -0.82 1.92
N ARG A 33 -11.06 -0.03 1.27
CA ARG A 33 -11.72 -0.38 0.02
C ARG A 33 -11.09 0.48 -1.06
N ILE A 34 -10.45 -0.16 -2.04
CA ILE A 34 -9.76 0.53 -3.12
C ILE A 34 -10.74 0.75 -4.25
N ASP A 35 -10.97 2.03 -4.57
CA ASP A 35 -11.93 2.45 -5.57
C ASP A 35 -11.24 2.73 -6.91
N ARG A 36 -10.02 3.27 -6.89
CA ARG A 36 -9.25 3.59 -8.10
C ARG A 36 -7.75 3.52 -7.88
N VAL A 37 -7.02 3.09 -8.91
CA VAL A 37 -5.56 3.04 -8.94
C VAL A 37 -5.08 3.60 -10.29
N GLU A 38 -4.20 4.60 -10.26
CA GLU A 38 -3.78 5.36 -11.45
C GLU A 38 -2.28 5.58 -11.51
N PRO A 39 -1.57 5.02 -12.51
CA PRO A 39 -2.05 4.01 -13.48
C PRO A 39 -2.38 2.67 -12.79
N PRO A 40 -3.24 1.81 -13.38
CA PRO A 40 -3.55 0.51 -12.79
C PRO A 40 -2.35 -0.45 -12.85
N GLY A 41 -2.26 -1.35 -11.86
CA GLY A 41 -1.24 -2.39 -11.79
C GLY A 41 -0.40 -2.33 -10.51
N GLN A 42 0.75 -3.01 -10.55
CA GLN A 42 1.71 -3.03 -9.45
C GLN A 42 2.22 -1.63 -9.10
N ALA A 43 2.56 -1.43 -7.82
CA ALA A 43 3.06 -0.20 -7.26
C ALA A 43 4.24 0.36 -8.08
N ARG A 44 4.15 1.62 -8.47
CA ARG A 44 5.20 2.38 -9.13
C ARG A 44 5.24 3.79 -8.55
N ALA A 45 6.43 4.39 -8.49
CA ALA A 45 6.55 5.78 -8.09
C ALA A 45 5.70 6.70 -9.00
N GLY A 46 5.00 7.66 -8.42
CA GLY A 46 4.05 8.56 -9.08
C GLY A 46 2.62 8.02 -9.21
N GLN A 47 2.37 6.78 -8.80
CA GLN A 47 1.03 6.18 -8.84
C GLN A 47 0.16 6.68 -7.69
N HIS A 48 -1.10 6.97 -8.01
CA HIS A 48 -2.11 7.42 -7.06
C HIS A 48 -3.13 6.31 -6.81
N VAL A 49 -3.49 6.10 -5.55
CA VAL A 49 -4.48 5.13 -5.11
C VAL A 49 -5.53 5.88 -4.32
N HIS A 50 -6.79 5.71 -4.71
CA HIS A 50 -7.95 6.29 -4.04
C HIS A 50 -8.83 5.18 -3.50
N GLY A 51 -9.30 5.38 -2.27
CA GLY A 51 -10.18 4.43 -1.62
C GLY A 51 -10.94 5.04 -0.47
N THR A 52 -11.53 4.17 0.31
CA THR A 52 -12.23 4.50 1.55
C THR A 52 -11.78 3.57 2.67
N THR A 53 -11.84 4.03 3.92
CA THR A 53 -11.51 3.26 5.13
C THR A 53 -12.60 3.42 6.19
N GLY A 54 -12.68 2.49 7.13
CA GLY A 54 -13.63 2.51 8.24
C GLY A 54 -14.90 1.69 8.00
N PRO A 55 -15.77 1.61 9.02
CA PRO A 55 -16.94 0.74 9.03
C PRO A 55 -17.97 1.16 7.96
N ALA A 56 -18.86 0.24 7.58
CA ALA A 56 -19.85 0.49 6.52
C ALA A 56 -20.76 1.72 6.76
N VAL A 57 -20.99 2.10 8.03
CA VAL A 57 -21.78 3.28 8.41
C VAL A 57 -21.02 4.61 8.26
N LEU A 58 -19.69 4.59 8.31
CA LEU A 58 -18.83 5.77 8.19
C LEU A 58 -17.59 5.42 7.39
N ARG A 59 -17.64 5.67 6.08
CA ARG A 59 -16.51 5.52 5.17
C ARG A 59 -15.82 6.85 4.98
N LEU A 60 -14.55 6.91 5.37
CA LEU A 60 -13.70 8.08 5.16
C LEU A 60 -12.90 7.90 3.87
N PRO A 61 -12.82 8.90 2.99
CA PRO A 61 -11.95 8.84 1.84
C PRO A 61 -10.50 8.76 2.29
N VAL A 62 -9.67 8.05 1.52
CA VAL A 62 -8.22 8.01 1.71
C VAL A 62 -7.55 8.02 0.35
N ALA A 63 -6.45 8.75 0.23
CA ALA A 63 -5.62 8.78 -0.94
C ALA A 63 -4.17 8.47 -0.57
N PHE A 64 -3.53 7.62 -1.37
CA PHE A 64 -2.11 7.29 -1.27
C PHE A 64 -1.41 7.71 -2.56
N ALA A 65 -0.22 8.26 -2.44
CA ALA A 65 0.65 8.52 -3.59
C ALA A 65 1.99 7.83 -3.36
N PHE A 66 2.34 6.85 -4.19
CA PHE A 66 3.65 6.20 -4.10
C PHE A 66 4.74 7.18 -4.51
N THR A 67 5.66 7.48 -3.60
CA THR A 67 6.79 8.40 -3.85
C THR A 67 8.06 7.64 -4.21
N LEU A 68 8.22 6.43 -3.69
CA LEU A 68 9.35 5.54 -3.99
C LEU A 68 8.88 4.09 -4.04
N VAL A 69 9.36 3.35 -5.04
CA VAL A 69 9.27 1.89 -5.11
C VAL A 69 10.61 1.36 -5.59
N ASP A 70 11.35 0.70 -4.70
CA ASP A 70 12.64 0.06 -4.98
C ASP A 70 12.53 -1.43 -4.70
N GLU A 71 12.43 -2.20 -5.78
CA GLU A 71 12.31 -3.66 -5.74
C GLU A 71 13.62 -4.36 -5.34
N SER A 72 14.77 -3.75 -5.61
CA SER A 72 16.07 -4.36 -5.28
C SER A 72 16.31 -4.36 -3.77
N HIS A 73 15.90 -3.28 -3.10
CA HIS A 73 16.01 -3.13 -1.65
C HIS A 73 14.69 -3.40 -0.90
N HIS A 74 13.62 -3.77 -1.60
CA HIS A 74 12.28 -3.98 -1.05
C HIS A 74 11.80 -2.80 -0.20
N HIS A 75 12.00 -1.59 -0.71
CA HIS A 75 11.66 -0.34 -0.05
C HIS A 75 10.54 0.37 -0.80
N ILE A 76 9.42 0.60 -0.13
CA ILE A 76 8.33 1.45 -0.62
C ILE A 76 8.16 2.66 0.29
N ALA A 77 7.82 3.79 -0.30
CA ALA A 77 7.36 4.97 0.41
C ALA A 77 6.11 5.51 -0.28
N ALA A 78 5.16 5.98 0.52
CA ALA A 78 3.94 6.59 0.04
C ALA A 78 3.52 7.74 0.96
N ASP A 79 3.02 8.81 0.36
CA ASP A 79 2.35 9.88 1.07
C ASP A 79 0.87 9.52 1.26
N ILE A 80 0.35 9.75 2.46
CA ILE A 80 -1.03 9.45 2.82
C ILE A 80 -1.78 10.77 3.02
N ARG A 81 -2.97 10.87 2.43
CA ARG A 81 -3.93 11.96 2.66
C ARG A 81 -5.26 11.36 3.09
N LEU A 82 -5.76 11.84 4.23
CA LEU A 82 -7.05 11.48 4.84
C LEU A 82 -8.06 12.62 4.62
#